data_AF-A0A951UQI6-F1
#
_entry.id   AF-A0A951UQI6-F1
#
_cell.length_a   1.000
_cell.length_b   1.000
_cell.length_c   1.000
_cell.angle_alpha   90.00
_cell.angle_beta   90.00
_cell.angle_gamma   90.00
#
_symmetry.space_group_name_H-M   'P 1'
#
loop_
_entity.id
_entity.type
_entity.pdbx_description
1 polymer ?
#
loop_
_entity_poly.entity_id
_entity_poly.type
_entity_poly.pdbx_seq_one_letter_code
_entity_poly.pdbx_strand_id
1 'polypeptide(L)' 'MAASFLPSILVPIVGWVFPAVAMAFLFIYIERDDAAGL' A
#
# COMPACT_ATOMS: atom_id res chain seq x y z
N MET A 1 1.93 -28.31 -13.63
CA MET A 1 1.55 -26.88 -13.68
C MET A 1 2.55 -26.13 -12.81
N ALA A 2 3.36 -25.25 -13.40
CA ALA A 2 4.32 -24.46 -12.64
C ALA A 2 3.61 -23.31 -11.90
N ALA A 3 4.08 -22.98 -10.70
CA ALA A 3 3.75 -21.77 -9.95
C ALA A 3 2.26 -21.51 -9.62
N SER A 4 1.44 -22.56 -9.53
CA SER A 4 0.01 -22.47 -9.16
C SER A 4 -0.26 -21.90 -7.76
N PHE A 5 0.76 -21.80 -6.92
CA PHE A 5 0.71 -21.21 -5.58
C PHE A 5 0.87 -19.68 -5.57
N LEU A 6 1.21 -19.06 -6.72
CA LEU A 6 1.40 -17.61 -6.79
C LEU A 6 0.11 -16.82 -6.47
N PRO A 7 -1.09 -17.19 -6.96
CA PRO A 7 -2.31 -16.46 -6.63
C PRO A 7 -2.58 -16.40 -5.13
N SER A 8 -2.37 -17.49 -4.39
CA SER A 8 -2.56 -17.51 -2.94
C SER A 8 -1.60 -16.61 -2.17
N ILE A 9 -0.48 -16.19 -2.77
CA ILE A 9 0.49 -15.27 -2.17
C ILE A 9 0.22 -13.83 -2.64
N LEU A 10 0.12 -13.64 -3.96
CA LEU A 10 0.04 -12.30 -4.56
C LEU A 10 -1.31 -11.62 -4.35
N VAL A 11 -2.42 -12.37 -4.35
CA VAL A 11 -3.76 -11.81 -4.14
C VAL A 11 -3.91 -11.18 -2.74
N PRO A 12 -3.59 -11.83 -1.62
CA PRO A 12 -3.68 -11.17 -0.31
C PRO A 12 -2.66 -10.03 -0.16
N ILE A 13 -1.47 -10.14 -0.75
CA ILE A 13 -0.48 -9.05 -0.69
C ILE A 13 -0.98 -7.82 -1.44
N VAL A 14 -1.38 -7.96 -2.71
CA VAL A 14 -1.81 -6.82 -3.55
C VAL A 14 -3.21 -6.33 -3.17
N GLY A 15 -4.08 -7.21 -2.66
CA GLY A 15 -5.43 -6.85 -2.28
C GLY A 15 -5.54 -6.24 -0.89
N TRP A 16 -4.71 -6.65 0.07
CA TRP A 16 -4.84 -6.25 1.48
C TRP A 16 -3.61 -5.50 1.99
N VAL A 17 -2.41 -6.08 1.85
CA VAL A 17 -1.18 -5.50 2.43
C VAL A 17 -0.75 -4.23 1.69
N PHE A 18 -0.62 -4.30 0.37
CA PHE A 18 -0.21 -3.17 -0.45
C PHE A 18 -1.18 -1.98 -0.32
N PRO A 19 -2.51 -2.17 -0.38
CA PRO A 19 -3.45 -1.06 -0.19
C PRO A 19 -3.40 -0.48 1.22
N ALA A 20 -3.27 -1.31 2.26
CA ALA A 20 -3.14 -0.81 3.63
C ALA A 20 -1.89 0.07 3.79
N VAL A 21 -0.74 -0.37 3.27
CA VAL A 21 0.52 0.39 3.31
C VAL A 21 0.43 1.66 2.45
N ALA A 22 -0.07 1.55 1.23
CA ALA A 22 -0.22 2.69 0.33
C ALA A 22 -1.16 3.75 0.93
N MET A 23 -2.30 3.35 1.48
CA MET A 23 -3.25 4.27 2.12
C MET A 23 -2.66 4.93 3.36
N ALA A 24 -1.91 4.20 4.20
CA ALA A 24 -1.22 4.79 5.35
C ALA A 24 -0.17 5.82 4.93
N PHE A 25 0.64 5.53 3.90
CA PHE A 25 1.62 6.49 3.40
C PHE A 25 0.97 7.69 2.70
N LEU A 26 -0.10 7.46 1.93
CA LEU A 26 -0.86 8.54 1.31
C LEU A 26 -1.51 9.45 2.35
N PHE A 27 -2.07 8.88 3.41
CA PHE A 27 -2.60 9.64 4.54
C PHE A 27 -1.51 10.51 5.17
N ILE A 28 -0.35 9.92 5.51
CA ILE A 28 0.79 10.67 6.04
C ILE A 28 1.24 11.76 5.08
N TYR A 29 1.24 11.52 3.76
CA TYR A 29 1.63 12.51 2.75
C TYR A 29 0.65 13.70 2.68
N ILE A 30 -0.66 13.42 2.71
CA ILE A 30 -1.72 14.44 2.64
C ILE A 30 -1.75 15.28 3.92
N GLU A 31 -1.61 14.64 5.08
CA GLU A 31 -1.60 15.29 6.40
C GLU A 31 -0.22 15.84 6.78
N ARG A 32 0.75 15.89 5.85
CA ARG A 32 1.96 16.66 6.11
C ARG A 32 1.57 18.13 6.11
N ASP A 33 1.50 18.72 7.29
CA ASP A 33 1.55 20.18 7.41
C ASP A 33 2.84 20.66 6.75
N ASP A 34 2.71 21.50 5.72
CA ASP A 34 3.83 22.25 5.19
C ASP A 34 4.33 23.17 6.30
N ALA A 35 5.48 22.86 6.90
CA ALA A 35 6.16 23.78 7.81
C ALA A 35 6.57 25.10 7.12
N ALA A 36 6.44 25.18 5.79
CA ALA A 36 6.52 26.39 4.99
C ALA A 36 5.12 26.98 4.76
N GLY A 37 4.54 27.55 5.81
CA GLY A 37 3.44 28.50 5.66
C GLY A 37 3.93 29.78 4.98
N LEU A 38 4.01 29.77 3.65
CA LEU A 38 4.03 30.96 2.79
C LEU A 38 2.75 30.99 1.94
#